data_AF-A0AAU7CBS4-F1
#
_entry.id   AF-A0AAU7CBS4-F1
#
_cell.length_a   1.000
_cell.length_b   1.000
_cell.length_c   1.000
_cell.angle_alpha   90.00
_cell.angle_beta   90.00
_cell.angle_gamma   90.00
#
_symmetry.space_group_name_H-M   'P 1'
#
loop_
_entity.id
_entity.type
_entity.pdbx_description
1 polymer ?
#
loop_
_entity_poly.entity_id
_entity_poly.type
_entity_poly.pdbx_seq_one_letter_code
_entity_poly.pdbx_strand_id
1 'polypeptide(L)'
;MARIVATLHAANVFHKDLYLCHFFVDMDRTADPLPSLTLIDLHRTQEHRLWPDRWRWKDLGQLLFSTRGVPGINDRDILRFWALYRRRLALRRPGWQARMIQMKADRYFSHNN
;
A
#
# COMPACT_ATOMS: atom_id res chain seq x y z
N MET A 1 -1.76 7.49 -3.95
CA MET A 1 -1.64 6.10 -3.47
C MET A 1 -2.47 5.81 -2.21
N ALA A 2 -2.16 6.38 -1.03
CA ALA A 2 -2.82 6.02 0.24
C ALA A 2 -4.35 6.04 0.21
N ARG A 3 -4.95 7.02 -0.47
CA ARG A 3 -6.41 7.11 -0.65
C ARG A 3 -6.99 5.91 -1.39
N ILE A 4 -6.37 5.48 -2.48
CA ILE A 4 -6.81 4.33 -3.30
C ILE A 4 -6.79 3.07 -2.44
N VAL A 5 -5.62 2.76 -1.86
CA VAL A 5 -5.42 1.55 -1.04
C VAL A 5 -6.37 1.54 0.17
N ALA A 6 -6.54 2.67 0.86
CA ALA A 6 -7.48 2.77 1.98
C ALA A 6 -8.93 2.53 1.54
N THR A 7 -9.34 3.02 0.36
CA THR A 7 -10.69 2.77 -0.17
C THR A 7 -10.90 1.29 -0.46
N LEU A 8 -9.95 0.60 -1.10
CA LEU A 8 -10.03 -0.85 -1.31
C LEU A 8 -10.14 -1.61 0.03
N HIS A 9 -9.21 -1.36 0.95
CA HIS A 9 -9.17 -2.06 2.24
C HIS A 9 -10.38 -1.74 3.14
N ALA A 10 -11.00 -0.56 2.99
CA ALA A 10 -12.25 -0.21 3.69
C ALA A 10 -13.42 -1.09 3.23
N ALA A 11 -13.43 -1.48 1.95
CA ALA A 11 -14.40 -2.40 1.38
C ALA A 11 -14.05 -3.88 1.65
N ASN A 12 -13.05 -4.17 2.48
CA ASN A 12 -12.46 -5.51 2.66
C ASN A 12 -11.92 -6.13 1.37
N VAL A 13 -11.61 -5.31 0.37
CA VAL A 13 -11.03 -5.74 -0.89
C VAL A 13 -9.51 -5.57 -0.81
N PHE A 14 -8.77 -6.61 -1.14
CA PHE A 14 -7.30 -6.65 -1.07
C PHE A 14 -6.74 -7.06 -2.42
N HIS A 15 -5.69 -6.39 -2.87
CA HIS A 15 -5.05 -6.61 -4.16
C HIS A 15 -4.29 -7.94 -4.21
N LYS A 16 -3.74 -8.37 -3.06
CA LYS A 16 -2.88 -9.56 -2.87
C LYS A 16 -1.53 -9.56 -3.59
N ASP A 17 -1.30 -8.56 -4.42
CA ASP A 17 -0.06 -8.34 -5.17
C ASP A 17 0.21 -6.85 -5.29
N LEU A 18 0.18 -6.14 -4.16
CA LEU A 18 0.22 -4.68 -4.15
C LEU A 18 1.67 -4.17 -4.20
N TYR A 19 2.24 -4.00 -5.39
CA TYR A 19 3.55 -3.38 -5.57
C TYR A 19 3.46 -1.96 -6.14
N LEU A 20 4.51 -1.17 -5.93
CA LEU A 20 4.62 0.20 -6.44
C LEU A 20 4.44 0.26 -7.97
N CYS A 21 4.95 -0.73 -8.71
CA CYS A 21 4.85 -0.81 -10.17
C CYS A 21 3.41 -0.96 -10.69
N HIS A 22 2.46 -1.34 -9.84
CA HIS A 22 1.04 -1.42 -10.22
C HIS A 22 0.31 -0.08 -10.15
N PHE A 23 1.01 1.00 -9.76
CA PHE A 23 0.48 2.35 -9.81
C PHE A 23 0.95 3.06 -11.08
N PHE A 24 0.03 3.32 -12.00
CA PHE A 24 0.29 4.03 -13.24
C PHE A 24 -0.07 5.51 -13.11
N VAL A 25 0.84 6.39 -13.51
CA VAL A 25 0.63 7.85 -13.55
C VAL A 25 0.32 8.25 -14.98
N ASP A 26 -0.79 8.96 -15.17
CA ASP A 26 -1.11 9.58 -16.46
C ASP A 26 -0.23 10.82 -16.67
N MET A 27 0.76 10.70 -17.55
CA MET A 27 1.73 11.77 -17.84
C MET A 27 1.16 12.87 -18.75
N ASP A 28 0.08 12.58 -19.48
CA ASP A 28 -0.58 13.54 -20.38
C ASP A 28 -1.45 14.53 -19.60
N ARG A 29 -1.76 14.21 -18.33
CA ARG A 29 -2.49 15.08 -17.40
C ARG A 29 -1.60 15.76 -16.36
N THR A 30 -0.32 15.93 -16.67
CA THR A 30 0.66 16.57 -15.76
C THR A 30 0.37 18.04 -15.45
N ALA A 31 -0.50 18.70 -16.22
CA ALA A 31 -0.97 20.05 -15.95
C ALA A 31 -1.99 20.12 -14.78
N ASP A 32 -2.56 18.99 -14.35
CA ASP A 32 -3.48 18.96 -13.22
C ASP A 32 -2.73 19.15 -11.89
N PRO A 33 -3.33 19.81 -10.88
CA PRO A 33 -2.71 20.01 -9.57
C PRO A 33 -2.36 18.71 -8.83
N LEU A 34 -2.97 17.59 -9.25
CA LEU A 34 -2.71 16.27 -8.73
C LEU A 34 -2.62 15.27 -9.90
N PRO A 35 -1.54 14.47 -9.99
CA PRO A 35 -1.42 13.48 -11.04
C PRO A 35 -2.52 12.43 -10.93
N SER A 36 -3.15 12.11 -12.07
CA SER A 36 -4.10 11.00 -12.15
C SER A 36 -3.35 9.69 -11.96
N LEU A 37 -3.79 8.91 -10.98
CA LEU A 37 -3.12 7.68 -10.55
C LEU A 37 -4.10 6.51 -10.63
N THR A 38 -3.74 5.51 -11.42
CA THR A 38 -4.54 4.30 -11.64
C THR A 38 -3.85 3.09 -11.03
N LEU A 39 -4.58 2.29 -10.25
CA LEU A 39 -4.10 0.99 -9.77
C LEU A 39 -4.51 -0.07 -10.79
N ILE A 40 -3.53 -0.75 -11.38
CA ILE A 40 -3.73 -1.79 -12.39
C ILE A 40 -3.56 -3.18 -11.78
N ASP A 41 -3.71 -4.21 -12.60
CA ASP A 41 -3.43 -5.60 -12.26
C ASP A 41 -4.36 -6.22 -11.20
N LEU A 42 -5.66 -5.96 -11.35
CA LEU A 42 -6.69 -6.38 -10.40
C LEU A 42 -7.05 -7.88 -10.46
N HIS A 43 -6.35 -8.70 -11.26
CA HIS A 43 -6.71 -10.09 -11.52
C HIS A 43 -6.72 -10.98 -10.26
N ARG A 44 -5.90 -10.66 -9.26
CA ARG A 44 -5.84 -11.34 -7.94
C ARG A 44 -6.60 -10.62 -6.84
N THR A 45 -7.21 -9.47 -7.16
CA THR A 45 -7.95 -8.67 -6.18
C THR A 45 -9.17 -9.43 -5.71
N GLN A 46 -9.36 -9.53 -4.40
CA GLN A 46 -10.49 -10.27 -3.81
C GLN A 46 -10.95 -9.66 -2.50
N GLU A 47 -12.23 -9.89 -2.17
CA GLU A 47 -12.79 -9.56 -0.86
C GLU A 47 -12.40 -10.60 0.19
N HIS A 48 -11.95 -10.14 1.37
CA HIS A 48 -11.63 -10.99 2.53
C HIS A 48 -12.26 -10.43 3.80
N ARG A 49 -13.47 -10.91 4.11
CA ARG A 49 -14.20 -10.51 5.33
C ARG A 49 -13.62 -11.15 6.59
N LEU A 50 -13.03 -12.33 6.45
CA LEU A 50 -12.36 -13.03 7.54
C LEU A 50 -10.88 -12.62 7.56
N TRP A 51 -10.38 -12.23 8.74
CA TRP A 51 -8.98 -11.85 8.97
C TRP A 51 -8.48 -10.67 8.08
N PRO A 52 -9.22 -9.56 7.95
CA PRO A 52 -8.87 -8.46 7.04
C PRO A 52 -7.50 -7.84 7.38
N ASP A 53 -7.11 -7.86 8.65
CA ASP A 53 -5.81 -7.37 9.11
C ASP A 53 -4.65 -8.15 8.49
N ARG A 54 -4.76 -9.48 8.37
CA ARG A 54 -3.70 -10.32 7.78
C ARG A 54 -3.48 -9.95 6.31
N TRP A 55 -4.55 -9.76 5.56
CA TRP A 55 -4.50 -9.37 4.14
C TRP A 55 -3.99 -7.95 3.97
N ARG A 56 -4.40 -7.02 4.85
CA ARG A 56 -3.84 -5.68 4.93
C ARG A 56 -2.33 -5.69 5.12
N TRP A 57 -1.83 -6.48 6.07
CA TRP A 57 -0.38 -6.56 6.32
C TRP A 57 0.37 -7.13 5.13
N LYS A 58 -0.24 -8.08 4.40
CA LYS A 58 0.33 -8.63 3.17
C LYS A 58 0.48 -7.54 2.12
N ASP A 59 -0.62 -6.87 1.77
CA ASP A 59 -0.65 -5.84 0.71
C ASP A 59 0.29 -4.67 1.05
N LEU A 60 0.20 -4.13 2.26
CA LEU A 60 1.06 -3.01 2.67
C LEU A 60 2.52 -3.42 2.85
N GLY A 61 2.78 -4.68 3.21
CA GLY A 61 4.14 -5.22 3.30
C GLY A 61 4.79 -5.32 1.91
N GLN A 62 4.05 -5.80 0.91
CA GLN A 62 4.50 -5.82 -0.50
C GLN A 62 4.75 -4.40 -1.02
N LEU A 63 3.84 -3.47 -0.72
CA LEU A 63 3.98 -2.09 -1.14
C LEU A 63 5.24 -1.46 -0.52
N LEU A 64 5.41 -1.57 0.80
CA LEU A 64 6.60 -1.06 1.49
C LEU A 64 7.89 -1.68 0.95
N PHE A 65 7.89 -3.01 0.75
CA PHE A 65 9.01 -3.72 0.13
C PHE A 65 9.40 -3.11 -1.21
N SER A 66 8.43 -2.93 -2.12
CA SER A 66 8.67 -2.40 -3.46
C SER A 66 9.07 -0.92 -3.54
N THR A 67 8.95 -0.17 -2.45
CA THR A 67 9.39 1.23 -2.40
C THR A 67 10.85 1.39 -2.01
N ARG A 68 11.49 0.34 -1.48
CA ARG A 68 12.87 0.43 -0.99
C ARG A 68 13.85 0.55 -2.15
N GLY A 69 14.76 1.52 -2.06
CA GLY A 69 15.79 1.74 -3.09
C GLY A 69 15.28 2.46 -4.34
N VAL A 70 13.99 2.83 -4.38
CA VAL A 70 13.41 3.63 -5.47
C VAL A 70 13.89 5.08 -5.33
N PRO A 71 14.59 5.64 -6.32
CA PRO A 71 15.05 7.03 -6.26
C PRO A 71 13.88 7.99 -6.06
N GLY A 72 14.05 8.96 -5.16
CA GLY A 72 13.02 9.96 -4.85
C GLY A 72 11.98 9.55 -3.81
N ILE A 73 11.95 8.29 -3.37
CA ILE A 73 11.15 7.87 -2.21
C ILE A 73 12.02 7.85 -0.95
N ASN A 74 11.58 8.53 0.09
CA ASN A 74 12.27 8.57 1.38
C ASN A 74 11.32 8.20 2.55
N ASP A 75 11.87 8.07 3.75
CA ASP A 75 11.13 7.71 4.96
C ASP A 75 9.98 8.68 5.27
N ARG A 76 10.12 9.97 4.94
CA ARG A 76 9.06 10.96 5.14
C ARG A 76 7.85 10.64 4.27
N ASP A 77 8.07 10.15 3.05
CA ASP A 77 6.99 9.78 2.14
C ASP A 77 6.29 8.48 2.59
N ILE A 78 7.05 7.51 3.10
CA ILE A 78 6.51 6.31 3.74
C ILE A 78 5.64 6.69 4.96
N LEU A 79 6.14 7.58 5.82
CA LEU A 79 5.41 8.07 6.99
C LEU A 79 4.16 8.87 6.61
N ARG A 80 4.22 9.71 5.56
CA ARG A 80 3.06 10.44 5.01
C ARG A 80 2.00 9.48 4.49
N PHE A 81 2.41 8.46 3.72
CA PHE A 81 1.51 7.41 3.26
C PHE A 81 0.81 6.75 4.45
N TRP A 82 1.59 6.31 5.45
CA TRP A 82 1.05 5.64 6.64
C TRP A 82 0.09 6.53 7.44
N ALA A 83 0.44 7.80 7.65
CA ALA A 83 -0.38 8.76 8.37
C ALA A 83 -1.73 8.99 7.68
N LEU A 84 -1.75 9.16 6.36
CA LEU A 84 -2.98 9.34 5.58
C LEU A 84 -3.82 8.06 5.56
N TYR A 85 -3.18 6.91 5.32
CA TYR A 85 -3.83 5.60 5.25
C TYR A 85 -4.51 5.24 6.58
N ARG A 86 -3.79 5.31 7.71
CA ARG A 86 -4.34 4.92 9.02
C ARG A 86 -5.47 5.83 9.48
N ARG A 87 -5.39 7.13 9.14
CA ARG A 87 -6.43 8.12 9.48
C ARG A 87 -7.71 7.81 8.70
N ARG A 88 -7.59 7.47 7.42
CA ARG A 88 -8.75 7.20 6.56
C ARG A 88 -9.50 5.92 6.95
N LEU A 89 -8.81 4.91 7.48
CA LEU A 89 -9.41 3.67 7.98
C LEU A 89 -9.76 3.70 9.48
N ALA A 90 -9.46 4.79 10.18
CA ALA A 90 -9.61 4.88 11.64
C ALA A 90 -9.05 3.63 12.37
N LEU A 91 -7.84 3.19 11.99
CA LEU A 91 -7.30 1.91 12.43
C LEU A 91 -7.19 1.83 13.96
N ARG A 92 -7.76 0.75 14.52
CA ARG A 92 -7.53 0.40 15.92
C ARG A 92 -6.08 -0.10 16.05
N ARG A 93 -5.29 0.51 16.94
CA ARG A 93 -3.87 0.18 17.22
C ARG A 93 -2.93 0.35 16.00
N PRO A 94 -2.73 1.59 15.51
CA PRO A 94 -1.85 1.83 14.37
C PRO A 94 -0.39 1.39 14.60
N GLY A 95 0.15 1.49 15.82
CA GLY A 95 1.51 1.02 16.11
C GLY A 95 1.69 -0.48 15.87
N TRP A 96 0.70 -1.29 16.26
CA TRP A 96 0.73 -2.74 16.02
C TRP A 96 0.62 -3.08 14.54
N GLN A 97 -0.31 -2.43 13.82
CA GLN A 97 -0.46 -2.59 12.38
C GLN A 97 0.85 -2.26 11.65
N ALA A 98 1.49 -1.12 11.98
CA ALA A 98 2.77 -0.72 11.39
C ALA A 98 3.87 -1.76 11.65
N ARG A 99 3.97 -2.27 12.88
CA ARG A 99 4.93 -3.33 13.22
C ARG A 99 4.71 -4.59 12.38
N MET A 100 3.47 -5.04 12.24
CA MET A 100 3.14 -6.24 11.45
C MET A 100 3.42 -6.05 9.96
N ILE A 101 3.17 -4.85 9.43
CA ILE A 101 3.50 -4.49 8.04
C ILE A 101 5.02 -4.52 7.84
N GLN A 102 5.79 -3.94 8.76
CA GLN A 102 7.25 -3.96 8.70
C GLN A 102 7.77 -5.39 8.72
N MET A 103 7.29 -6.23 9.64
CA MET A 103 7.66 -7.65 9.69
C MET A 103 7.32 -8.41 8.39
N LYS A 104 6.23 -8.03 7.70
CA LYS A 104 5.89 -8.60 6.39
C LYS A 104 6.87 -8.12 5.31
N ALA A 105 7.19 -6.83 5.27
CA ALA A 105 8.17 -6.28 4.34
C ALA A 105 9.56 -6.93 4.53
N ASP A 106 10.03 -7.02 5.78
CA ASP A 106 11.29 -7.68 6.18
C ASP A 106 11.37 -9.12 5.69
N ARG A 107 10.25 -9.85 5.74
CA ARG A 107 10.18 -11.20 5.19
C ARG A 107 10.37 -11.22 3.67
N TYR A 108 9.81 -10.28 2.92
CA TYR A 108 10.04 -10.22 1.47
C TYR A 108 11.52 -9.92 1.16
N PHE A 109 12.18 -9.08 1.96
CA PHE A 109 13.62 -8.84 1.82
C PHE A 109 14.46 -10.09 2.08
N SER A 110 14.11 -10.90 3.09
CA SER A 110 14.88 -12.10 3.42
C SER A 110 14.71 -13.27 2.43
N HIS A 111 13.73 -13.23 1.53
CA HIS A 111 13.49 -14.29 0.54
C HIS A 111 14.06 -13.93 -0.85
N ASN A 112 14.40 -12.66 -1.08
CA ASN A 112 14.91 -12.14 -2.35
C ASN A 112 16.41 -11.81 -2.32
N ASN A 113 17.12 -12.24 -1.28
CA ASN A 113 18.55 -12.04 -1.05
C ASN A 113 19.21 -13.39 -0.71
#